data_AF-A0A934RZD2-F1
#
_entry.id   AF-A0A934RZD2-F1
#
_cell.length_a   1.000
_cell.length_b   1.000
_cell.length_c   1.000
_cell.angle_alpha   90.00
_cell.angle_beta   90.00
_cell.angle_gamma   90.00
#
_symmetry.space_group_name_H-M   'P 1'
#
loop_
_entity.id
_entity.type
_entity.pdbx_description
1 polymer ?
#
loop_
_entity_poly.entity_id
_entity_poly.type
_entity_poly.pdbx_seq_one_letter_code
_entity_poly.pdbx_strand_id
1 'polypeptide(L)'
;MLSESLEPANDLSLIVKMKASGNGHSVKVVSDTVNWLLAQLLDAGVEASSTPCQIGVSGVFSTIAVAKDYQGSKYTLTLKIAAIRGNPYVSSEVSDWGNCHHSHFPFYGDVSSDEEKQNLLHYISDFLA
;
A
#
# COMPACT_ATOMS: atom_id res chain seq x y z
N MET A 1 -30.90 10.45 32.94
CA MET A 1 -29.76 10.48 32.00
C MET A 1 -28.59 9.82 32.68
N LEU A 2 -28.31 8.56 32.35
CA LEU A 2 -27.14 7.83 32.82
C LEU A 2 -26.25 7.64 31.60
N SER A 3 -25.04 8.15 31.68
CA SER A 3 -24.02 8.07 30.65
C SER A 3 -23.76 6.60 30.31
N GLU A 4 -24.07 6.20 29.09
CA GLU A 4 -23.56 4.97 28.51
C GLU A 4 -22.03 5.04 28.58
N SER A 5 -21.45 4.22 29.46
CA SER A 5 -20.01 4.01 29.48
C SER A 5 -19.64 3.36 28.14
N LEU A 6 -19.00 4.14 27.27
CA LEU A 6 -18.30 3.62 26.10
C LEU A 6 -17.27 2.60 26.60
N GLU A 7 -17.58 1.30 26.54
CA GLU A 7 -16.63 0.25 26.83
C GLU A 7 -15.40 0.41 25.91
N PRO A 8 -14.17 0.31 26.44
CA PRO A 8 -12.95 0.51 25.68
C PRO A 8 -12.65 -0.74 24.85
N ALA A 9 -13.45 -0.99 23.81
CA ALA A 9 -13.02 -1.76 22.64
C ALA A 9 -11.91 -1.02 21.83
N ASN A 10 -11.52 0.18 22.29
CA ASN A 10 -10.76 1.22 21.59
C ASN A 10 -9.54 1.76 22.37
N ASP A 11 -8.86 0.94 23.20
CA ASP A 11 -7.61 1.38 23.84
C ASP A 11 -6.42 1.21 22.89
N LEU A 12 -5.93 2.33 22.32
CA LEU A 12 -4.74 2.36 21.46
C LEU A 12 -3.52 1.73 22.15
N SER A 13 -3.39 1.88 23.47
CA SER A 13 -2.27 1.32 24.23
C SER A 13 -2.29 -0.22 24.24
N LEU A 14 -3.49 -0.81 24.30
CA LEU A 14 -3.69 -2.25 24.18
C LEU A 14 -3.34 -2.73 22.76
N ILE A 15 -3.82 -2.02 21.73
CA ILE A 15 -3.54 -2.35 20.32
C ILE A 15 -2.03 -2.31 20.03
N VAL A 16 -1.31 -1.30 20.53
CA VAL A 16 0.15 -1.18 20.38
C VAL A 16 0.87 -2.35 21.05
N LYS A 17 0.49 -2.71 22.28
CA LYS A 17 1.07 -3.86 22.99
C LYS A 17 0.83 -5.18 22.24
N MET A 18 -0.37 -5.38 21.68
CA MET A 18 -0.70 -6.56 20.90
C MET A 18 0.07 -6.63 19.56
N LYS A 19 0.30 -5.50 18.90
CA LYS A 19 1.11 -5.46 17.67
C LYS A 19 2.60 -5.73 17.93
N ALA A 20 3.13 -5.30 19.07
CA ALA A 20 4.52 -5.55 19.44
C ALA A 20 4.84 -7.06 19.60
N SER A 21 3.84 -7.89 19.90
CA SER A 21 4.00 -9.33 20.15
C SER A 21 3.76 -10.23 18.93
N GLY A 22 3.34 -9.71 17.77
CA GLY A 22 3.03 -10.54 16.62
C GLY A 22 3.03 -9.82 15.27
N ASN A 23 4.08 -10.03 14.48
CA ASN A 23 4.20 -9.50 13.11
C ASN A 23 4.21 -10.56 12.00
N GLY A 24 4.31 -11.85 12.32
CA GLY A 24 4.45 -12.91 11.31
C GLY A 24 3.30 -12.96 10.30
N HIS A 25 2.06 -12.80 10.77
CA HIS A 25 0.89 -12.73 9.89
C HIS A 25 0.92 -11.50 8.98
N SER A 26 1.25 -10.33 9.54
CA SER A 26 1.37 -9.07 8.79
C SER A 26 2.44 -9.13 7.69
N VAL A 27 3.59 -9.76 7.97
CA VAL A 27 4.66 -9.97 6.97
C VAL A 27 4.14 -10.82 5.82
N LYS A 28 3.46 -11.93 6.13
CA LYS A 28 2.87 -12.79 5.09
C LYS A 28 1.86 -12.02 4.23
N VAL A 29 0.95 -11.27 4.85
CA VAL A 29 -0.07 -10.47 4.14
C VAL A 29 0.58 -9.46 3.17
N VAL A 30 1.59 -8.74 3.62
CA VAL A 30 2.32 -7.78 2.77
C VAL A 30 3.06 -8.51 1.65
N SER A 31 3.82 -9.55 1.97
CA SER A 31 4.59 -10.31 0.97
C SER A 31 3.70 -10.95 -0.09
N ASP A 32 2.58 -11.56 0.29
CA ASP A 32 1.63 -12.17 -0.65
C ASP A 32 1.05 -11.11 -1.59
N THR A 33 0.70 -9.94 -1.06
CA THR A 33 0.14 -8.82 -1.85
C THR A 33 1.18 -8.24 -2.81
N VAL A 34 2.41 -8.04 -2.35
CA VAL A 34 3.54 -7.59 -3.19
C VAL A 34 3.79 -8.58 -4.32
N ASN A 35 3.86 -9.87 -4.02
CA ASN A 35 4.10 -10.91 -5.02
C ASN A 35 2.97 -10.98 -6.05
N TRP A 36 1.72 -10.90 -5.60
CA TRP A 36 0.56 -10.81 -6.49
C TRP A 36 0.68 -9.61 -7.44
N LEU A 37 0.94 -8.41 -6.90
CA LEU A 37 0.99 -7.21 -7.73
C LEU A 37 2.17 -7.21 -8.71
N LEU A 38 3.35 -7.67 -8.27
CA LEU A 38 4.51 -7.84 -9.15
C LEU A 38 4.22 -8.82 -10.30
N ALA A 39 3.49 -9.91 -10.03
CA ALA A 39 3.07 -10.83 -11.09
C ALA A 39 2.15 -10.15 -12.11
N GLN A 40 1.17 -9.36 -11.65
CA GLN A 40 0.28 -8.61 -12.55
C GLN A 40 1.06 -7.60 -13.43
N LEU A 41 2.02 -6.88 -12.83
CA LEU A 41 2.87 -5.93 -13.56
C LEU A 41 3.76 -6.65 -14.57
N LEU A 42 4.37 -7.77 -14.17
CA LEU A 42 5.22 -8.57 -15.04
C LEU A 42 4.43 -9.14 -16.24
N ASP A 43 3.24 -9.69 -16.00
CA ASP A 43 2.35 -10.22 -17.05
C ASP A 43 1.92 -9.13 -18.04
N ALA A 44 1.80 -7.88 -17.58
CA ALA A 44 1.51 -6.71 -18.41
C ALA A 44 2.76 -6.13 -19.12
N GLY A 45 3.95 -6.70 -18.91
CA GLY A 45 5.21 -6.19 -19.48
C GLY A 45 5.70 -4.88 -18.84
N VAL A 46 5.25 -4.59 -17.62
CA VAL A 46 5.60 -3.37 -16.88
C VAL A 46 6.77 -3.66 -15.95
N GLU A 47 7.89 -2.97 -16.18
CA GLU A 47 9.03 -3.03 -15.27
C GLU A 47 8.71 -2.31 -13.95
N ALA A 48 8.94 -3.00 -12.84
CA ALA A 48 8.72 -2.49 -11.50
C ALA A 48 9.89 -2.88 -10.59
N SER A 49 10.18 -2.01 -9.63
CA SER A 49 11.11 -2.33 -8.53
C SER A 49 10.34 -2.45 -7.23
N SER A 50 10.78 -3.35 -6.34
CA SER A 50 10.17 -3.52 -5.03
C SER A 50 11.21 -3.48 -3.92
N THR A 51 10.83 -2.97 -2.75
CA THR A 51 11.63 -3.15 -1.53
C THR A 51 11.24 -4.43 -0.80
N PRO A 52 12.19 -5.14 -0.16
CA PRO A 52 11.85 -6.24 0.74
C PRO A 52 10.86 -5.79 1.80
N CYS A 53 9.99 -6.70 2.28
CA CYS A 53 9.09 -6.39 3.37
C CYS A 53 9.88 -5.90 4.60
N GLN A 54 9.59 -4.68 5.04
CA GLN A 54 10.24 -4.03 6.17
C GLN A 54 9.34 -4.13 7.40
N ILE A 55 9.96 -4.34 8.55
CA ILE A 55 9.33 -4.18 9.86
C ILE A 55 9.97 -2.94 10.49
N GLY A 56 9.23 -1.83 10.52
CA GLY A 56 9.75 -0.53 10.96
C GLY A 56 8.83 0.20 11.92
N VAL A 57 9.21 1.43 12.26
CA VAL A 57 8.42 2.33 13.14
C VAL A 57 7.01 2.55 12.60
N SER A 58 6.83 2.52 11.28
CA SER A 58 5.54 2.68 10.60
C SER A 58 4.75 1.38 10.42
N GLY A 59 5.21 0.27 11.01
CA GLY A 59 4.58 -1.06 10.90
C GLY A 59 5.27 -1.98 9.89
N VAL A 60 4.51 -2.97 9.40
CA VAL A 60 4.97 -3.94 8.39
C VAL A 60 4.51 -3.47 7.02
N PHE A 61 5.45 -3.16 6.13
CA PHE A 61 5.16 -2.63 4.80
C PHE A 61 6.23 -2.99 3.77
N SER A 62 5.89 -2.85 2.50
CA SER A 62 6.79 -2.92 1.35
C SER A 62 6.38 -1.83 0.36
N THR A 63 7.26 -1.51 -0.57
CA THR A 63 6.98 -0.53 -1.62
C THR A 63 7.23 -1.13 -2.99
N ILE A 64 6.38 -0.82 -3.96
CA ILE A 64 6.59 -1.07 -5.38
C ILE A 64 6.68 0.29 -6.09
N ALA A 65 7.64 0.45 -7.00
CA ALA A 65 7.79 1.64 -7.81
C ALA A 65 7.77 1.28 -9.30
N VAL A 66 6.94 2.00 -10.05
CA VAL A 66 6.78 1.89 -11.51
C VAL A 66 7.15 3.24 -12.12
N ALA A 67 8.06 3.25 -13.08
CA ALA A 67 8.50 4.47 -13.74
C ALA A 67 7.92 4.56 -15.16
N LYS A 68 7.62 5.78 -15.60
CA LYS A 68 7.13 6.07 -16.95
C LYS A 68 7.72 7.39 -17.44
N ASP A 69 8.09 7.45 -18.70
CA ASP A 69 8.42 8.69 -19.38
C ASP A 69 7.16 9.27 -20.05
N TYR A 70 6.89 10.55 -19.82
CA TYR A 70 5.75 11.26 -20.40
C TYR A 70 6.15 12.69 -20.75
N GLN A 71 5.97 13.08 -22.02
CA GLN A 71 6.29 14.41 -22.55
C GLN A 71 7.72 14.92 -22.22
N GLY A 72 8.69 14.01 -22.13
CA GLY A 72 10.09 14.35 -21.81
C GLY A 72 10.39 14.48 -20.32
N SER A 73 9.41 14.23 -19.45
CA SER A 73 9.57 14.12 -17.99
C SER A 73 9.44 12.67 -17.54
N LYS A 74 10.14 12.33 -16.46
CA LYS A 74 10.05 11.00 -15.83
C LYS A 74 9.16 11.06 -14.60
N TYR A 75 8.15 10.23 -14.60
CA TYR A 75 7.21 10.06 -13.50
C TYR A 75 7.44 8.72 -12.81
N THR A 76 7.20 8.66 -11.51
CA THR A 76 7.25 7.42 -10.74
C THR A 76 5.99 7.28 -9.90
N LEU A 77 5.24 6.20 -10.15
CA LEU A 77 4.19 5.73 -9.27
C LEU A 77 4.81 4.85 -8.19
N THR A 78 4.74 5.30 -6.94
CA THR A 78 5.14 4.53 -5.76
C THR A 78 3.89 4.02 -5.05
N LEU A 79 3.79 2.71 -4.89
CA LEU A 79 2.75 2.01 -4.14
C LEU A 79 3.35 1.52 -2.82
N LYS A 80 2.76 1.91 -1.69
CA LYS A 80 3.13 1.43 -0.36
C LYS A 80 2.08 0.42 0.08
N ILE A 81 2.51 -0.81 0.33
CA ILE A 81 1.65 -1.93 0.70
C ILE A 81 1.91 -2.23 2.17
N ALA A 82 0.88 -2.19 3.01
CA ALA A 82 0.98 -2.41 4.44
C ALA A 82 -0.12 -3.34 4.95
N ALA A 83 0.13 -4.00 6.08
CA ALA A 83 -0.91 -4.80 6.75
C ALA A 83 -1.57 -4.01 7.88
N ILE A 84 -2.88 -3.82 7.81
CA ILE A 84 -3.69 -3.19 8.86
C ILE A 84 -4.75 -4.21 9.31
N ARG A 85 -4.69 -4.61 10.59
CA ARG A 85 -5.58 -5.63 11.18
C ARG A 85 -5.57 -6.98 10.43
N GLY A 86 -4.47 -7.31 9.75
CA GLY A 86 -4.35 -8.54 8.96
C GLY A 86 -4.84 -8.43 7.52
N ASN A 87 -5.37 -7.27 7.12
CA ASN A 87 -5.75 -6.99 5.74
C ASN A 87 -4.66 -6.18 5.02
N PRO A 88 -4.43 -6.40 3.73
CA PRO A 88 -3.52 -5.59 2.94
C PRO A 88 -4.17 -4.27 2.54
N TYR A 89 -3.46 -3.17 2.77
CA TYR A 89 -3.83 -1.84 2.31
C TYR A 89 -2.75 -1.31 1.38
N VAL A 90 -3.16 -0.58 0.35
CA VAL A 90 -2.26 0.11 -0.56
C VAL A 90 -2.49 1.60 -0.48
N SER A 91 -1.41 2.38 -0.40
CA SER A 91 -1.42 3.81 -0.69
C SER A 91 -0.51 4.11 -1.87
N SER A 92 -0.81 5.16 -2.63
CA SER A 92 0.04 5.57 -3.75
C SER A 92 0.51 7.03 -3.67
N GLU A 93 1.59 7.29 -4.38
CA GLU A 93 2.14 8.61 -4.61
C GLU A 93 2.75 8.64 -6.01
N VAL A 94 2.43 9.66 -6.81
CA VAL A 94 3.09 9.89 -8.10
C VAL A 94 4.02 11.09 -7.95
N SER A 95 5.30 10.90 -8.30
CA SER A 95 6.30 11.96 -8.28
C SER A 95 6.85 12.24 -9.67
N ASP A 96 7.03 13.53 -9.98
CA ASP A 96 7.78 14.02 -11.13
C ASP A 96 9.23 14.28 -10.70
N TRP A 97 10.20 13.71 -11.41
CA TRP A 97 11.62 13.88 -11.11
C TRP A 97 12.13 15.32 -11.32
N GLY A 98 11.32 16.19 -11.95
CA GLY A 98 11.61 17.61 -12.14
C GLY A 98 10.79 18.58 -11.28
N ASN A 99 9.78 18.12 -10.54
CA ASN A 99 8.90 18.99 -9.74
C ASN A 99 8.43 18.29 -8.46
N CYS A 100 8.92 18.76 -7.30
CA CYS A 100 8.59 18.21 -5.98
C CYS A 100 7.16 18.52 -5.48
N HIS A 101 6.25 19.08 -6.31
CA HIS A 101 5.05 19.77 -5.82
C HIS A 101 3.69 19.35 -6.38
N HIS A 102 3.57 18.23 -7.10
CA HIS A 102 2.26 17.75 -7.54
C HIS A 102 2.02 16.32 -7.08
N SER A 103 1.37 16.17 -5.93
CA SER A 103 0.70 14.91 -5.59
C SER A 103 -0.49 14.76 -6.54
N HIS A 104 -0.33 13.95 -7.58
CA HIS A 104 -1.45 13.51 -8.42
C HIS A 104 -2.42 12.67 -7.58
N PHE A 105 -3.64 12.42 -8.07
CA PHE A 105 -4.69 11.68 -7.36
C PHE A 105 -4.16 10.41 -6.66
N PRO A 106 -4.06 10.40 -5.31
CA PRO A 106 -3.53 9.27 -4.59
C PRO A 106 -4.60 8.19 -4.46
N PHE A 107 -4.21 6.94 -4.66
CA PHE A 107 -4.99 5.76 -4.33
C PHE A 107 -4.77 5.42 -2.86
N TYR A 108 -5.86 5.09 -2.15
CA TYR A 108 -5.80 4.46 -0.84
C TYR A 108 -6.96 3.47 -0.72
N GLY A 109 -6.67 2.19 -0.46
CA GLY A 109 -7.71 1.15 -0.42
C GLY A 109 -7.27 -0.16 0.24
N ASP A 110 -8.24 -0.99 0.59
CA ASP A 110 -8.07 -2.34 1.17
C ASP A 110 -8.08 -3.37 0.04
N VAL A 111 -6.94 -3.95 -0.33
CA VAL A 111 -6.85 -4.86 -1.47
C VAL A 111 -7.08 -6.34 -1.10
N SER A 112 -7.91 -6.59 -0.09
CA SER A 112 -8.26 -7.94 0.36
C SER A 112 -9.21 -8.67 -0.59
N SER A 113 -10.10 -7.96 -1.29
CA SER A 113 -11.09 -8.55 -2.20
C SER A 113 -10.65 -8.46 -3.67
N ASP A 114 -11.23 -9.30 -4.52
CA ASP A 114 -10.94 -9.25 -5.96
C ASP A 114 -11.43 -7.95 -6.60
N GLU A 115 -12.55 -7.39 -6.14
CA GLU A 115 -13.07 -6.09 -6.59
C GLU A 115 -12.09 -4.95 -6.27
N GLU A 116 -11.59 -4.88 -5.03
CA GLU A 116 -10.62 -3.86 -4.62
C GLU A 116 -9.28 -4.01 -5.35
N LYS A 117 -8.85 -5.26 -5.60
CA LYS A 117 -7.69 -5.53 -6.44
C LYS A 117 -7.88 -5.03 -7.86
N GLN A 118 -9.05 -5.23 -8.46
CA GLN A 118 -9.37 -4.68 -9.79
C GLN A 118 -9.34 -3.15 -9.78
N ASN A 119 -9.85 -2.50 -8.73
CA ASN A 119 -9.77 -1.05 -8.60
C ASN A 119 -8.32 -0.54 -8.57
N LEU A 120 -7.43 -1.23 -7.86
CA LEU A 120 -5.99 -0.92 -7.89
C LEU A 120 -5.40 -1.10 -9.29
N LEU A 121 -5.75 -2.18 -10.00
CA LEU A 121 -5.26 -2.42 -11.36
C LEU A 121 -5.75 -1.35 -12.35
N HIS A 122 -7.00 -0.90 -12.24
CA HIS A 122 -7.52 0.22 -13.01
C HIS A 122 -6.74 1.51 -12.73
N TYR A 123 -6.48 1.82 -11.46
CA TYR A 123 -5.68 2.99 -11.10
C TYR A 123 -4.26 2.93 -11.68
N ILE A 124 -3.61 1.77 -11.62
CA ILE A 124 -2.28 1.58 -12.23
C ILE A 124 -2.36 1.71 -13.75
N SER A 125 -3.40 1.17 -14.38
CA SER A 125 -3.63 1.32 -15.82
C SER A 125 -3.76 2.78 -16.23
N ASP A 126 -4.47 3.60 -15.45
CA ASP A 126 -4.61 5.04 -15.73
C ASP A 126 -3.28 5.78 -15.65
N PHE A 127 -2.37 5.37 -14.76
CA PHE A 127 -1.00 5.89 -14.74
C PHE A 127 -0.19 5.46 -15.97
N LEU A 128 -0.37 4.22 -16.43
CA LEU A 128 0.39 3.63 -17.53
C LEU A 128 -0.07 4.08 -18.92
N ALA A 129 -1.36 4.42 -19.11
CA ALA A 129 -1.93 4.90 -20.38
C ALA A 129 -1.35 6.26 -20.83
#